data_AF-A0A417VMR6-F1
#
_entry.id   AF-A0A417VMR6-F1
#
_cell.length_a   1.000
_cell.length_b   1.000
_cell.length_c   1.000
_cell.angle_alpha   90.00
_cell.angle_beta   90.00
_cell.angle_gamma   90.00
#
_symmetry.space_group_name_H-M   'P 1'
#
loop_
_entity.id
_entity.type
_entity.pdbx_description
1 polymer ?
#
loop_
_entity_poly.entity_id
_entity_poly.type
_entity_poly.pdbx_seq_one_letter_code
_entity_poly.pdbx_strand_id
1 'polypeptide(L)'
;MEYKIKPKENLMMNALTDSEKHAKYIFLECGIGFAIIMIAVLFPVPAETFFSIFKLILIVCALGVTCIESVKMYMKSQSATKKLTDIKESYLNIENGWLNCYQATGENYEGCKICISEITSIVETKDKKIYIQFNTDTGLSFIFIGGQTIPNDFFEIDGTFYDTDELIAFMDKLQSRLAETVTYDENHMYWKSKRKKINLYYIGTWLIIPGVFLIGIVIRFLL
;
A
#
# COMPACT_ATOMS: atom_id res chain seq x y z
N MET A 1 5.90 -1.74 -30.26
CA MET A 1 5.85 -2.83 -29.25
C MET A 1 5.70 -2.19 -27.89
N GLU A 2 4.55 -2.41 -27.27
CA GLU A 2 4.16 -1.95 -25.93
C GLU A 2 4.75 -2.89 -24.87
N TYR A 3 5.26 -2.34 -23.77
CA TYR A 3 5.67 -3.13 -22.61
C TYR A 3 5.19 -2.47 -21.33
N LYS A 4 4.22 -3.12 -20.67
CA LYS A 4 3.51 -2.58 -19.51
C LYS A 4 3.65 -3.51 -18.31
N ILE A 5 3.98 -2.94 -17.15
CA ILE A 5 3.98 -3.64 -15.85
C ILE A 5 2.98 -2.97 -14.91
N LYS A 6 2.42 -3.76 -14.00
CA LYS A 6 1.42 -3.33 -13.01
C LYS A 6 1.93 -3.59 -11.59
N PRO A 7 1.38 -2.89 -10.58
CA PRO A 7 1.72 -3.16 -9.19
C PRO A 7 1.39 -4.59 -8.76
N LYS A 8 2.10 -5.08 -7.75
CA LYS A 8 1.92 -6.43 -7.19
C LYS A 8 0.49 -6.64 -6.69
N GLU A 9 -0.05 -7.83 -6.94
CA GLU A 9 -1.36 -8.24 -6.44
C GLU A 9 -1.44 -8.21 -4.91
N ASN A 10 -0.35 -8.55 -4.20
CA ASN A 10 -0.35 -8.54 -2.73
C ASN A 10 -0.53 -7.15 -2.12
N LEU A 11 -0.06 -6.09 -2.79
CA LEU A 11 -0.29 -4.71 -2.37
C LEU A 11 -1.77 -4.33 -2.52
N MET A 12 -2.40 -4.77 -3.62
CA MET A 12 -3.84 -4.61 -3.82
C MET A 12 -4.64 -5.37 -2.77
N MET A 13 -4.28 -6.62 -2.48
CA MET A 13 -4.96 -7.45 -1.48
C MET A 13 -4.82 -6.91 -0.07
N ASN A 14 -3.65 -6.37 0.30
CA ASN A 14 -3.45 -5.73 1.60
C ASN A 14 -4.32 -4.48 1.73
N ALA A 15 -4.37 -3.62 0.71
CA ALA A 15 -5.23 -2.44 0.72
C ALA A 15 -6.72 -2.79 0.79
N LEU A 16 -7.14 -3.86 0.11
CA LEU A 16 -8.50 -4.38 0.18
C LEU A 16 -8.83 -4.90 1.59
N THR A 17 -7.93 -5.70 2.17
CA THR A 17 -8.08 -6.27 3.51
C THR A 17 -8.18 -5.19 4.58
N ASP A 18 -7.36 -4.13 4.48
CA ASP A 18 -7.41 -2.98 5.38
C ASP A 18 -8.75 -2.23 5.25
N SER A 19 -9.23 -2.01 4.03
CA SER A 19 -10.54 -1.38 3.81
C SER A 19 -11.69 -2.21 4.41
N GLU A 20 -11.72 -3.53 4.18
CA GLU A 20 -12.72 -4.43 4.75
C GLU A 20 -12.65 -4.49 6.28
N LYS A 21 -11.44 -4.50 6.84
CA LYS A 21 -11.23 -4.50 8.29
C LYS A 21 -11.83 -3.24 8.91
N HIS A 22 -11.56 -2.06 8.35
CA HIS A 22 -12.12 -0.81 8.83
C HIS A 22 -13.64 -0.75 8.70
N ALA A 23 -14.22 -1.29 7.62
CA ALA A 23 -15.67 -1.38 7.45
C ALA A 23 -16.34 -2.26 8.53
N LYS A 24 -15.73 -3.39 8.88
CA LYS A 24 -16.22 -4.28 9.95
C LYS A 24 -16.22 -3.60 11.32
N TYR A 25 -15.18 -2.80 11.63
CA TYR A 25 -15.15 -2.04 12.89
C TYR A 25 -16.27 -1.00 12.98
N ILE A 26 -16.59 -0.32 11.89
CA ILE A 26 -17.72 0.63 11.87
C ILE A 26 -19.03 -0.08 12.20
N PHE A 27 -19.28 -1.24 11.60
CA PHE A 27 -20.48 -2.03 11.87
C PHE A 27 -20.57 -2.48 13.33
N LEU A 28 -19.44 -2.89 13.92
CA LEU A 28 -19.37 -3.27 15.33
C LEU A 28 -19.68 -2.08 16.26
N GLU A 29 -19.08 -0.92 16.01
CA GLU A 29 -19.32 0.30 16.78
C GLU A 29 -20.78 0.77 16.69
N CYS A 30 -21.38 0.73 15.49
CA CYS A 30 -22.80 1.03 15.31
C CYS A 30 -23.69 0.02 16.06
N GLY A 31 -23.31 -1.27 16.07
CA GLY A 31 -23.99 -2.32 16.82
C GLY A 31 -23.95 -2.08 18.34
N ILE A 32 -22.79 -1.69 18.87
CA ILE A 32 -22.62 -1.34 20.29
C ILE A 32 -23.45 -0.10 20.63
N GLY A 33 -23.38 0.94 19.81
CA GLY A 33 -24.19 2.16 19.99
C GLY A 33 -25.70 1.87 20.00
N PHE A 34 -26.17 1.03 19.08
CA PHE A 34 -27.58 0.62 19.04
C PHE A 34 -27.99 -0.18 20.29
N ALA A 35 -27.12 -1.09 20.76
CA ALA A 35 -27.37 -1.84 22.00
C ALA A 35 -27.48 -0.92 23.22
N ILE A 36 -26.62 0.10 23.32
CA ILE A 36 -26.67 1.11 24.40
C ILE A 36 -28.00 1.89 24.36
N ILE A 37 -28.45 2.31 23.17
CA ILE A 37 -29.75 3.00 23.00
C ILE A 37 -30.89 2.08 23.40
N MET A 38 -30.90 0.82 22.95
CA MET A 38 -31.94 -0.15 23.30
C MET A 38 -32.03 -0.40 24.80
N ILE A 39 -30.89 -0.52 25.49
CA ILE A 39 -30.86 -0.65 26.96
C ILE A 39 -31.42 0.63 27.62
N ALA A 40 -31.07 1.81 27.12
CA ALA A 40 -31.59 3.07 27.64
C ALA A 40 -33.12 3.21 27.47
N VAL A 41 -33.68 2.71 26.35
CA VAL A 41 -35.12 2.74 26.07
C VAL A 41 -35.90 1.69 26.87
N LEU A 42 -35.34 0.49 27.03
CA LEU A 42 -35.99 -0.62 27.75
C LEU A 42 -36.01 -0.44 29.27
N PHE A 43 -35.10 0.37 29.82
CA PHE A 43 -35.05 0.71 31.25
C PHE A 43 -35.30 2.20 31.46
N PRO A 44 -36.55 2.69 31.30
CA PRO A 44 -36.87 4.09 31.48
C PRO A 44 -36.55 4.52 32.92
N VAL A 45 -35.67 5.52 33.04
CA VAL A 45 -35.27 6.00 34.36
C VAL A 45 -36.35 6.94 34.90
N PRO A 46 -36.91 6.72 36.10
CA PRO A 46 -37.87 7.66 36.68
C PRO A 46 -37.22 9.04 36.84
N ALA A 47 -37.93 10.09 36.43
CA ALA A 47 -37.40 11.44 36.23
C ALA A 47 -36.89 12.13 37.51
N GLU A 48 -37.14 11.56 38.69
CA GLU A 48 -37.00 12.26 39.97
C GLU A 48 -35.69 12.01 40.73
N THR A 49 -34.71 11.32 40.14
CA THR A 49 -33.45 11.01 40.86
C THR A 49 -32.22 11.57 40.16
N PHE A 50 -31.29 12.14 40.95
CA PHE A 50 -29.95 12.58 40.52
C PHE A 50 -29.21 11.49 39.72
N PHE A 51 -29.45 10.21 40.05
CA PHE A 51 -28.95 9.04 39.31
C PHE A 51 -29.46 8.95 37.86
N SER A 52 -30.66 9.46 37.54
CA SER A 52 -31.20 9.48 36.18
C SER A 52 -30.46 10.44 35.26
N ILE A 53 -30.11 11.63 35.77
CA ILE A 53 -29.35 12.63 35.00
C ILE A 53 -27.92 12.12 34.76
N PHE A 54 -27.28 11.53 35.78
CA PHE A 54 -25.93 10.98 35.64
C PHE A 54 -25.87 9.82 34.63
N LYS A 55 -26.87 8.92 34.63
CA LYS A 55 -26.99 7.85 33.61
C LYS A 55 -27.18 8.40 32.20
N LEU A 56 -28.02 9.43 32.04
CA LEU A 56 -28.24 10.08 30.74
C LEU A 56 -26.94 10.70 30.20
N ILE A 57 -26.16 11.37 31.06
CA ILE A 57 -24.85 11.94 30.70
C ILE A 57 -23.88 10.83 30.25
N LEU A 58 -23.80 9.72 30.99
CA LEU A 58 -22.94 8.59 30.61
C LEU A 58 -23.33 7.97 29.26
N ILE A 59 -24.63 7.84 28.99
CA ILE A 59 -25.15 7.34 27.70
C ILE A 59 -24.77 8.29 26.57
N VAL A 60 -24.97 9.60 26.75
CA VAL A 60 -24.60 10.61 25.74
C VAL A 60 -23.08 10.62 25.51
N CYS A 61 -22.28 10.50 26.56
CA CYS A 61 -20.82 10.40 26.43
C CYS A 61 -20.40 9.13 25.68
N ALA A 62 -20.99 7.96 26.00
CA ALA A 62 -20.68 6.71 25.31
C ALA A 62 -21.09 6.76 23.82
N LEU A 63 -22.25 7.33 23.51
CA LEU A 63 -22.68 7.57 22.12
C LEU A 63 -21.79 8.57 21.40
N GLY A 64 -21.32 9.61 22.09
CA GLY A 64 -20.36 10.57 21.54
C GLY A 64 -19.03 9.93 21.15
N VAL A 65 -18.47 9.07 22.01
CA VAL A 65 -17.21 8.36 21.73
C VAL A 65 -17.36 7.40 20.55
N THR A 66 -18.42 6.58 20.54
CA THR A 66 -18.68 5.63 19.43
C THR A 66 -18.93 6.34 18.09
N CYS A 67 -19.60 7.51 18.09
CA CYS A 67 -19.73 8.36 16.90
C CYS A 67 -18.38 8.89 16.40
N ILE A 68 -17.51 9.38 17.30
CA ILE A 68 -16.20 9.91 16.90
C ILE A 68 -15.31 8.79 16.34
N GLU A 69 -15.31 7.62 16.98
CA GLU A 69 -14.51 6.48 16.51
C GLU A 69 -15.02 5.92 15.18
N SER A 70 -16.34 5.81 15.00
CA SER A 70 -16.92 5.38 13.73
C SER A 70 -16.62 6.35 12.58
N VAL A 71 -16.70 7.67 12.82
CA VAL A 71 -16.28 8.68 11.82
C VAL A 71 -14.79 8.53 11.48
N LYS A 72 -13.93 8.35 12.48
CA LYS A 72 -12.49 8.15 12.26
C LYS A 72 -12.20 6.89 11.46
N MET A 73 -12.89 5.78 11.74
CA MET A 73 -12.75 4.54 10.99
C MET A 73 -13.33 4.65 9.57
N TYR A 74 -14.41 5.40 9.39
CA TYR A 74 -14.98 5.71 8.08
C TYR A 74 -14.01 6.50 7.20
N MET A 75 -13.38 7.55 7.74
CA MET A 75 -12.36 8.31 7.03
C MET A 75 -11.17 7.41 6.63
N LYS A 76 -10.75 6.49 7.52
CA LYS A 76 -9.71 5.50 7.20
C LYS A 76 -10.13 4.51 6.10
N SER A 77 -11.37 4.04 6.13
CA SER A 77 -11.91 3.15 5.08
C SER A 77 -11.99 3.85 3.73
N GLN A 78 -12.41 5.12 3.69
CA GLN A 78 -12.37 5.91 2.46
C GLN A 78 -10.95 6.08 1.93
N SER A 79 -9.99 6.42 2.79
CA SER A 79 -8.59 6.56 2.42
C SER A 79 -8.01 5.24 1.88
N ALA A 80 -8.29 4.11 2.54
CA ALA A 80 -7.87 2.79 2.08
C ALA A 80 -8.49 2.41 0.72
N THR A 81 -9.76 2.76 0.51
CA THR A 81 -10.46 2.52 -0.76
C THR A 81 -9.90 3.38 -1.89
N LYS A 82 -9.62 4.66 -1.63
CA LYS A 82 -8.95 5.55 -2.58
C LYS A 82 -7.58 4.99 -2.96
N LYS A 83 -6.77 4.61 -1.96
CA LYS A 83 -5.47 3.97 -2.16
C LYS A 83 -5.56 2.69 -3.00
N LEU A 84 -6.60 1.86 -2.79
CA LEU A 84 -6.84 0.67 -3.60
C LEU A 84 -7.08 1.02 -5.08
N THR A 85 -7.94 2.00 -5.34
CA THR A 85 -8.23 2.48 -6.70
C THR A 85 -6.97 3.02 -7.36
N ASP A 86 -6.20 3.84 -6.65
CA ASP A 86 -5.00 4.46 -7.19
C ASP A 86 -3.92 3.40 -7.49
N ILE A 87 -3.77 2.37 -6.64
CA ILE A 87 -2.87 1.23 -6.90
C ILE A 87 -3.35 0.41 -8.10
N LYS A 88 -4.67 0.22 -8.29
CA LYS A 88 -5.22 -0.50 -9.44
C LYS A 88 -4.96 0.19 -10.77
N GLU A 89 -5.05 1.52 -10.76
CA GLU A 89 -4.81 2.35 -11.94
C GLU A 89 -3.32 2.62 -12.19
N SER A 90 -2.45 2.30 -11.23
CA SER A 90 -1.00 2.48 -11.38
C SER A 90 -0.40 1.52 -12.41
N TYR A 91 0.55 2.03 -13.21
CA TYR A 91 1.30 1.24 -14.19
C TYR A 91 2.59 1.95 -14.60
N LEU A 92 3.52 1.17 -15.16
CA LEU A 92 4.62 1.67 -15.98
C LEU A 92 4.49 1.07 -17.37
N ASN A 93 4.56 1.90 -18.40
CA ASN A 93 4.42 1.48 -19.78
C ASN A 93 5.46 2.15 -20.68
N ILE A 94 6.09 1.36 -21.54
CA ILE A 94 6.96 1.85 -22.61
C ILE A 94 6.25 1.60 -23.93
N GLU A 95 5.88 2.67 -24.62
CA GLU A 95 5.15 2.61 -25.88
C GLU A 95 5.61 3.67 -26.85
N ASN A 96 5.92 3.28 -28.09
CA ASN A 96 6.22 4.20 -29.21
C ASN A 96 7.27 5.29 -28.90
N GLY A 97 8.29 4.97 -28.10
CA GLY A 97 9.34 5.91 -27.71
C GLY A 97 9.02 6.75 -26.46
N TRP A 98 7.91 6.46 -25.79
CA TRP A 98 7.46 7.14 -24.59
C TRP A 98 7.50 6.22 -23.38
N LEU A 99 7.93 6.77 -22.25
CA LEU A 99 7.71 6.24 -20.92
C LEU A 99 6.45 6.90 -20.35
N ASN A 100 5.39 6.12 -20.22
CA ASN A 100 4.17 6.54 -19.56
C ASN A 100 4.10 5.88 -18.20
N CYS A 101 3.77 6.66 -17.18
CA CYS A 101 3.59 6.13 -15.85
C CYS A 101 2.38 6.73 -15.16
N TYR A 102 1.80 5.93 -14.28
CA TYR A 102 0.77 6.34 -13.33
C TYR A 102 1.10 5.68 -12.00
N GLN A 103 1.18 6.46 -10.93
CA GLN A 103 1.59 6.00 -9.62
C GLN A 103 0.78 6.70 -8.52
N ALA A 104 0.27 5.92 -7.58
CA ALA A 104 -0.33 6.43 -6.36
C ALA A 104 0.75 6.92 -5.38
N THR A 105 0.74 8.19 -4.99
CA THR A 105 1.65 8.76 -3.98
C THR A 105 0.88 9.48 -2.87
N GLY A 106 0.74 8.80 -1.73
CA GLY A 106 0.07 9.34 -0.56
C GLY A 106 -1.41 9.65 -0.82
N GLU A 107 -1.79 10.93 -0.83
CA GLU A 107 -3.17 11.39 -1.08
C GLU A 107 -3.43 11.81 -2.54
N ASN A 108 -2.39 11.86 -3.37
CA ASN A 108 -2.48 12.27 -4.76
C ASN A 108 -2.06 11.13 -5.69
N TYR A 109 -2.35 11.30 -6.98
CA TYR A 109 -1.73 10.52 -8.03
C TYR A 109 -0.68 11.37 -8.72
N GLU A 110 0.42 10.72 -9.06
CA GLU A 110 1.47 11.23 -9.90
C GLU A 110 1.47 10.42 -11.19
N GLY A 111 1.72 11.08 -12.30
CA GLY A 111 2.02 10.35 -13.52
C GLY A 111 2.93 11.15 -14.41
N CYS A 112 3.44 10.47 -15.41
CA CYS A 112 4.44 11.01 -16.30
C CYS A 112 4.16 10.58 -17.73
N LYS A 113 4.55 11.45 -18.64
CA LYS A 113 4.70 11.14 -20.05
C LYS A 113 6.04 11.72 -20.46
N ILE A 114 7.05 10.86 -20.53
CA ILE A 114 8.45 11.24 -20.78
C ILE A 114 8.87 10.64 -22.13
N CYS A 115 9.37 11.48 -23.02
CA CYS A 115 9.97 11.03 -24.26
C CYS A 115 11.33 10.38 -23.93
N ILE A 116 11.55 9.14 -24.37
CA ILE A 116 12.76 8.38 -24.01
C ILE A 116 14.02 9.09 -24.52
N SER A 117 13.95 9.79 -25.65
CA SER A 117 15.07 10.57 -26.19
C SER A 117 15.45 11.79 -25.35
N GLU A 118 14.59 12.21 -24.43
CA GLU A 118 14.81 13.36 -23.56
C GLU A 118 15.36 12.96 -22.20
N ILE A 119 15.39 11.66 -21.88
CA ILE A 119 16.00 11.16 -20.65
C ILE A 119 17.50 11.47 -20.69
N THR A 120 17.99 12.11 -19.63
CA THR A 120 19.41 12.51 -19.49
C THR A 120 20.13 11.65 -18.47
N SER A 121 19.42 11.19 -17.42
CA SER A 121 19.99 10.39 -16.35
C SER A 121 18.96 9.46 -15.73
N ILE A 122 19.41 8.27 -15.32
CA ILE A 122 18.63 7.34 -14.51
C ILE A 122 19.47 6.94 -13.30
N VAL A 123 18.92 7.14 -12.10
CA VAL A 123 19.57 6.79 -10.83
C VAL A 123 18.70 5.82 -10.06
N GLU A 124 19.26 4.65 -9.74
CA GLU A 124 18.59 3.64 -8.93
C GLU A 124 19.12 3.66 -7.49
N THR A 125 18.22 3.63 -6.52
CA THR A 125 18.60 3.60 -5.09
C THR A 125 18.58 2.20 -4.50
N LYS A 126 19.03 2.11 -3.24
CA LYS A 126 18.93 0.93 -2.37
C LYS A 126 17.54 0.70 -1.75
N ASP A 127 16.55 1.56 -2.02
CA ASP A 127 15.18 1.46 -1.48
C ASP A 127 14.09 1.21 -2.55
N LYS A 128 14.51 0.82 -3.76
CA LYS A 128 13.75 0.53 -4.98
C LYS A 128 13.20 1.78 -5.63
N LYS A 129 13.66 2.95 -5.23
CA LYS A 129 13.33 4.19 -5.91
C LYS A 129 14.21 4.37 -7.13
N ILE A 130 13.60 4.72 -8.25
CA ILE A 130 14.27 4.98 -9.52
C ILE A 130 13.97 6.43 -9.87
N TYR A 131 15.01 7.24 -10.01
CA TYR A 131 14.91 8.64 -10.41
C TYR A 131 15.25 8.77 -11.88
N ILE A 132 14.37 9.41 -12.64
CA ILE A 132 14.56 9.67 -14.06
C ILE A 132 14.64 11.17 -14.25
N GLN A 133 15.78 11.67 -14.70
CA GLN A 133 15.95 13.06 -15.11
C GLN A 133 15.79 13.15 -16.62
N PHE A 134 15.10 14.20 -17.09
CA PHE A 134 14.82 14.41 -18.50
C PHE A 134 14.82 15.90 -18.84
N ASN A 135 15.10 16.20 -20.11
CA ASN A 135 15.08 17.57 -20.60
C ASN A 135 13.64 18.06 -20.81
N THR A 136 13.28 19.18 -20.19
CA THR A 136 11.97 19.83 -20.30
C THR A 136 11.91 20.91 -21.39
N ASP A 137 13.04 21.29 -22.00
CA ASP A 137 13.16 22.43 -22.93
C ASP A 137 12.30 22.28 -24.20
N THR A 138 12.03 21.05 -24.62
CA THR A 138 11.23 20.73 -25.82
C THR A 138 9.72 20.80 -25.56
N GLY A 139 9.30 20.76 -24.28
CA GLY A 139 7.89 20.68 -23.86
C GLY A 139 7.19 19.36 -24.21
N LEU A 140 7.91 18.34 -24.68
CA LEU A 140 7.33 17.04 -25.02
C LEU A 140 7.13 16.15 -23.78
N SER A 141 8.12 16.13 -22.88
CA SER A 141 8.05 15.42 -21.61
C SER A 141 7.39 16.25 -20.52
N PHE A 142 6.51 15.64 -19.74
CA PHE A 142 5.87 16.30 -18.60
C PHE A 142 5.45 15.32 -17.50
N ILE A 143 5.32 15.86 -16.30
CA ILE A 143 4.81 15.19 -15.11
C ILE A 143 3.49 15.86 -14.72
N PHE A 144 2.53 15.07 -14.26
CA PHE A 144 1.27 15.56 -13.74
C PHE A 144 1.03 15.04 -12.33
N ILE A 145 0.61 15.94 -11.44
CA ILE A 145 0.19 15.59 -10.07
C ILE A 145 -1.23 16.12 -9.87
N GLY A 146 -2.17 15.24 -9.52
CA GLY A 146 -3.57 15.65 -9.34
C GLY A 146 -4.19 16.32 -10.57
N GLY A 147 -3.68 16.01 -11.77
CA GLY A 147 -4.18 16.54 -13.05
C GLY A 147 -3.58 17.87 -13.49
N GLN A 148 -2.65 18.42 -12.72
CA GLN A 148 -1.89 19.62 -13.09
C GLN A 148 -0.48 19.25 -13.54
N THR A 149 -0.03 19.83 -14.64
CA THR A 149 1.34 19.67 -15.12
C THR A 149 2.31 20.44 -14.22
N ILE A 150 3.36 19.78 -13.76
CA ILE A 150 4.40 20.39 -12.93
C ILE A 150 5.67 20.59 -13.76
N PRO A 151 6.30 21.78 -13.69
CA PRO A 151 7.59 22.05 -14.32
C PRO A 151 8.72 21.42 -13.50
N ASN A 152 8.78 20.09 -13.48
CA ASN A 152 9.87 19.34 -12.89
C ASN A 152 10.62 18.58 -13.98
N ASP A 153 11.94 18.55 -13.88
CA ASP A 153 12.87 17.86 -14.79
C ASP A 153 13.24 16.45 -14.28
N PHE A 154 12.66 16.02 -13.16
CA PHE A 154 12.88 14.69 -12.60
C PHE A 154 11.58 14.02 -12.13
N PHE A 155 11.50 12.71 -12.30
CA PHE A 155 10.39 11.88 -11.85
C PHE A 155 10.88 10.70 -10.98
N GLU A 156 10.21 10.43 -9.86
CA GLU A 156 10.49 9.29 -8.98
C GLU A 156 9.52 8.15 -9.27
N ILE A 157 10.05 6.99 -9.65
CA ILE A 157 9.31 5.73 -9.71
C ILE A 157 9.56 4.97 -8.40
N ASP A 158 8.48 4.62 -7.70
CA ASP A 158 8.54 3.73 -6.54
C ASP A 158 8.49 2.27 -7.00
N GLY A 159 9.67 1.68 -7.15
CA GLY A 159 9.85 0.28 -7.52
C GLY A 159 9.37 -0.73 -6.45
N THR A 160 9.00 -0.29 -5.24
CA THR A 160 8.42 -1.20 -4.24
C THR A 160 7.05 -1.71 -4.66
N PHE A 161 6.34 -0.95 -5.49
CA PHE A 161 5.02 -1.30 -6.01
C PHE A 161 5.04 -2.47 -6.99
N TYR A 162 6.15 -2.69 -7.69
CA TYR A 162 6.24 -3.66 -8.78
C TYR A 162 6.95 -4.94 -8.34
N ASP A 163 6.65 -6.06 -9.01
CA ASP A 163 7.45 -7.26 -8.85
C ASP A 163 8.90 -6.98 -9.26
N THR A 164 9.85 -7.55 -8.52
CA THR A 164 11.26 -7.22 -8.74
C THR A 164 11.77 -7.77 -10.06
N ASP A 165 11.30 -8.95 -10.46
CA ASP A 165 11.72 -9.57 -11.72
C ASP A 165 11.09 -8.84 -12.91
N GLU A 166 9.81 -8.42 -12.78
CA GLU A 166 9.14 -7.59 -13.79
C GLU A 166 9.76 -6.20 -13.93
N LEU A 167 10.11 -5.57 -12.80
CA LEU A 167 10.77 -4.26 -12.79
C LEU A 167 12.15 -4.31 -13.42
N ILE A 168 12.96 -5.34 -13.14
CA ILE A 168 14.26 -5.53 -13.78
C ILE A 168 14.09 -5.68 -15.30
N ALA A 169 13.16 -6.54 -15.74
CA ALA A 169 12.89 -6.72 -17.16
C ALA A 169 12.36 -5.44 -17.85
N PHE A 170 11.62 -4.61 -17.11
CA PHE A 170 11.20 -3.29 -17.57
C PHE A 170 12.38 -2.34 -17.75
N MET A 171 13.27 -2.26 -16.77
CA MET A 171 14.45 -1.41 -16.83
C MET A 171 15.42 -1.84 -17.94
N ASP A 172 15.67 -3.14 -18.11
CA ASP A 172 16.48 -3.66 -19.22
C ASP A 172 15.91 -3.23 -20.58
N LYS A 173 14.58 -3.23 -20.73
CA LYS A 173 13.91 -2.75 -21.95
C LYS A 173 13.99 -1.24 -22.11
N LEU A 174 13.87 -0.47 -21.03
CA LEU A 174 14.03 0.98 -21.06
C LEU A 174 15.44 1.34 -21.51
N GLN A 175 16.46 0.75 -20.88
CA GLN A 175 17.87 0.95 -21.19
C GLN A 175 18.19 0.66 -22.66
N SER A 176 17.65 -0.42 -23.22
CA SER A 176 17.86 -0.77 -24.64
C SER A 176 17.38 0.29 -25.64
N ARG A 177 16.60 1.28 -25.19
CA ARG A 177 16.04 2.37 -26.00
C ARG A 177 16.61 3.74 -25.63
N LEU A 178 17.45 3.85 -24.60
CA LEU A 178 18.09 5.10 -24.23
C LEU A 178 19.17 5.46 -25.24
N ALA A 179 19.44 6.77 -25.38
CA ALA A 179 20.60 7.22 -26.14
C ALA A 179 21.90 6.83 -25.41
N GLU A 180 22.99 6.60 -26.15
CA GLU A 180 24.30 6.26 -25.57
C GLU A 180 24.86 7.34 -24.63
N THR A 181 24.36 8.57 -24.76
CA THR A 181 24.76 9.73 -23.96
C THR A 181 24.11 9.78 -22.57
N VAL A 182 23.18 8.88 -22.26
CA VAL A 182 22.47 8.87 -20.98
C VAL A 182 23.38 8.36 -19.88
N THR A 183 23.60 9.18 -18.86
CA THR A 183 24.30 8.75 -17.64
C THR A 183 23.45 7.73 -16.90
N TYR A 184 23.91 6.49 -16.87
CA TYR A 184 23.31 5.42 -16.09
C TYR A 184 24.33 5.00 -15.02
N ASP A 185 23.95 5.02 -13.74
CA ASP A 185 24.85 4.58 -12.66
C ASP A 185 25.17 3.08 -12.82
N GLU A 186 26.42 2.77 -13.19
CA GLU A 186 26.91 1.41 -13.41
C GLU A 186 26.96 0.55 -12.14
N ASN A 187 26.70 1.11 -10.94
CA ASN A 187 26.54 0.34 -9.70
C ASN A 187 25.18 -0.39 -9.61
N HIS A 188 24.87 -1.09 -10.70
CA HIS A 188 23.63 -1.72 -11.10
C HIS A 188 22.95 -2.59 -10.02
N MET A 189 21.63 -2.39 -9.90
CA MET A 189 20.69 -3.37 -9.38
C MET A 189 21.08 -3.98 -8.02
N TYR A 190 21.07 -3.19 -6.94
CA TYR A 190 21.11 -3.72 -5.56
C TYR A 190 20.12 -4.89 -5.33
N TRP A 191 19.04 -4.92 -6.12
CA TRP A 191 17.97 -5.90 -6.14
C TRP A 191 18.31 -7.23 -6.80
N LYS A 192 19.23 -7.26 -7.79
CA LYS A 192 19.61 -8.47 -8.53
C LYS A 192 20.22 -9.54 -7.61
N SER A 193 20.86 -9.11 -6.51
CA SER A 193 21.63 -10.01 -5.64
C SER A 193 20.82 -10.72 -4.54
N LYS A 194 19.56 -10.32 -4.27
CA LYS A 194 18.73 -11.00 -3.25
C LYS A 194 17.92 -12.16 -3.85
N ARG A 195 18.58 -13.07 -4.58
CA ARG A 195 18.00 -14.41 -4.80
C ARG A 195 17.79 -15.07 -3.44
N LYS A 196 16.52 -15.33 -3.13
CA LYS A 196 15.98 -16.14 -2.02
C LYS A 196 17.04 -16.70 -1.06
N LYS A 197 17.28 -16.03 0.06
CA LYS A 197 17.59 -16.78 1.28
C LYS A 197 16.35 -17.61 1.57
N ILE A 198 16.36 -18.86 1.14
CA ILE A 198 15.42 -19.87 1.61
C ILE A 198 15.43 -19.75 3.13
N ASN A 199 14.28 -19.38 3.68
CA ASN A 199 14.13 -19.10 5.09
C ASN A 199 14.25 -20.44 5.83
N LEU A 200 15.48 -20.85 6.14
CA LEU A 200 15.79 -22.08 6.89
C LEU A 200 15.05 -22.13 8.23
N TYR A 201 14.56 -20.99 8.70
CA TYR A 201 13.73 -20.86 9.90
C TYR A 201 12.42 -21.65 9.80
N TYR A 202 11.80 -21.76 8.61
CA TYR A 202 10.57 -22.54 8.43
C TYR A 202 10.82 -24.06 8.37
N ILE A 203 12.03 -24.50 8.02
CA ILE A 203 12.40 -25.91 8.02
C ILE A 203 12.74 -26.37 9.45
N GLY A 204 13.32 -25.48 10.27
CA GLY A 204 13.62 -25.76 11.67
C GLY A 204 12.39 -25.97 12.56
N THR A 205 11.34 -25.15 12.41
CA THR A 205 10.12 -25.27 13.23
C THR A 205 9.28 -26.51 12.91
N TRP A 206 9.29 -26.98 11.66
CA TRP A 206 8.58 -28.21 11.28
C TRP A 206 9.25 -29.50 11.74
N LEU A 207 10.55 -29.49 12.07
CA LEU A 207 11.27 -30.64 12.61
C LEU A 207 11.26 -30.71 14.14
N ILE A 208 11.12 -29.58 14.83
CA ILE A 208 11.12 -29.53 16.31
C ILE A 208 9.79 -30.04 16.89
N ILE A 209 8.66 -29.72 16.27
CA ILE A 209 7.33 -30.07 16.79
C ILE A 209 7.09 -31.60 16.80
N PRO A 210 7.44 -32.38 15.75
CA PRO A 210 7.34 -33.84 15.79
C PRO A 210 8.32 -34.48 16.79
N GLY A 211 9.51 -33.90 16.96
CA GLY A 211 10.55 -34.43 17.86
C GLY A 211 10.14 -34.37 19.33
N VAL A 212 9.54 -33.26 19.78
CA VAL A 212 9.03 -33.12 21.15
C VAL A 212 7.84 -34.05 21.40
N PHE A 213 7.00 -34.28 20.39
CA PHE A 213 5.85 -35.20 20.49
C PHE A 213 6.30 -36.67 20.60
N LEU A 214 7.31 -37.09 19.83
CA LEU A 214 7.88 -38.44 19.89
C LEU A 214 8.58 -38.72 21.23
N ILE A 215 9.34 -37.76 21.76
CA ILE A 215 9.99 -37.89 23.07
C ILE A 215 8.92 -38.04 24.18
N GLY A 216 7.84 -37.26 24.13
CA GLY A 216 6.74 -37.37 25.09
C GLY A 216 6.03 -38.74 25.06
N ILE A 217 5.87 -39.34 23.88
CA ILE A 217 5.29 -40.68 23.74
C ILE A 217 6.24 -41.75 24.31
N VAL A 218 7.53 -41.69 23.99
CA VAL A 218 8.52 -42.66 24.48
C VAL A 218 8.64 -42.63 26.01
N ILE A 219 8.63 -41.44 26.62
CA ILE A 219 8.68 -41.30 28.09
C ILE A 219 7.43 -41.91 28.76
N ARG A 220 6.25 -41.79 28.13
CA ARG A 220 5.00 -42.35 28.67
C ARG A 220 4.91 -43.89 28.58
N PHE A 221 5.72 -44.52 27.74
CA PHE A 221 5.80 -45.98 27.62
C PHE A 221 6.95 -46.59 28.43
N LEU A 222 7.87 -45.79 28.96
CA LEU A 222 9.01 -46.20 29.78
C LEU A 222 8.83 -45.94 31.30
N LEU A 223 7.78 -45.21 31.69
CA LEU A 223 7.31 -45.01 33.07
C LEU A 223 6.03 -45.82 33.30
#